data_AF-A0A379EDB6-F1
#
_entry.id   AF-A0A379EDB6-F1
#
_cell.length_a   1.000
_cell.length_b   1.000
_cell.length_c   1.000
_cell.angle_alpha   90.00
_cell.angle_beta   90.00
_cell.angle_gamma   90.00
#
_symmetry.space_group_name_H-M   'P 1'
#
loop_
_entity.id
_entity.type
_entity.pdbx_description
1 polymer ?
#
loop_
_entity_poly.entity_id
_entity_poly.type
_entity_poly.pdbx_seq_one_letter_code
_entity_poly.pdbx_strand_id
1 'polypeptide(L)'
;MPGEYIRSFLLSKAVCTDTENNRIRRDKRYEEELKAMYIPASYMSVPVNERFAQIVKDKKENEIIAILKVLDPRVIDMQLVDTELLVDIGLSHRLPVNVMGDGMRKLISIILSVYSCKDGVLMIDEVDNGFHYTTMPLLWKALLTAAKANNTQVFVTSHNIDSLRGLSKVLEEDDNARFRNLVAAHKLVNDADGNLQSFRYDYEAFDYSIKQELEIR
;
A
#
# COMPACT_ATOMS: atom_id res chain seq x y z
N MET A 1 20.98 23.65 6.87
CA MET A 1 21.51 22.44 6.19
C MET A 1 20.32 21.52 5.94
N PRO A 2 20.15 20.92 4.76
CA PRO A 2 18.97 20.10 4.50
C PRO A 2 19.16 18.76 5.22
N GLY A 3 18.41 18.56 6.31
CA GLY A 3 18.34 17.28 7.01
C GLY A 3 17.58 16.27 6.15
N GLU A 4 18.26 15.17 5.81
CA GLU A 4 17.64 14.00 5.20
C GLU A 4 16.73 13.33 6.24
N TYR A 5 15.43 13.61 6.16
CA TYR A 5 14.41 12.88 6.92
C TYR A 5 14.17 11.53 6.24
N ILE A 6 14.39 10.43 6.96
CA ILE A 6 13.92 9.10 6.56
C ILE A 6 12.43 9.04 6.89
N ARG A 7 11.61 8.83 5.87
CA ARG A 7 10.14 8.97 5.92
C ARG A 7 9.53 7.58 5.85
N SER A 8 8.56 7.23 6.69
CA SER A 8 7.87 5.94 6.56
C SER A 8 6.48 5.93 7.19
N PHE A 9 5.47 5.61 6.40
CA PHE A 9 4.10 5.30 6.80
C PHE A 9 3.92 3.77 6.99
N LEU A 10 2.98 3.34 7.84
CA LEU A 10 3.03 1.99 8.40
C LEU A 10 1.62 1.41 8.57
N LEU A 11 1.14 0.65 7.58
CA LEU A 11 -0.09 -0.13 7.66
C LEU A 11 0.17 -1.43 8.44
N SER A 12 0.21 -1.33 9.77
CA SER A 12 0.44 -2.49 10.63
C SER A 12 -0.85 -3.00 11.26
N LYS A 13 -1.06 -4.31 11.14
CA LYS A 13 -1.76 -5.10 12.15
C LYS A 13 -0.69 -5.79 13.00
N ALA A 14 -0.06 -5.04 13.89
CA ALA A 14 0.74 -5.64 14.96
C ALA A 14 -0.16 -5.80 16.19
N VAL A 15 -0.49 -7.03 16.57
CA VAL A 15 -0.95 -7.30 17.94
C VAL A 15 0.29 -7.17 18.81
N CYS A 16 0.59 -5.94 19.25
CA CYS A 16 1.55 -5.72 20.32
C CYS A 16 0.85 -6.06 21.63
N THR A 17 1.21 -7.19 22.22
CA THR A 17 0.90 -7.47 23.62
C THR A 17 1.84 -6.64 24.50
N ASP A 18 1.22 -5.74 25.25
CA ASP A 18 1.76 -4.91 26.34
C ASP A 18 2.29 -3.51 25.94
N THR A 19 1.46 -2.50 26.20
CA THR A 19 1.70 -1.06 25.94
C THR A 19 2.21 -0.28 27.15
N GLU A 20 2.65 -0.95 28.24
CA GLU A 20 3.32 -0.22 29.33
C GLU A 20 4.79 0.08 28.96
N ASN A 21 5.08 1.36 28.74
CA ASN A 21 6.42 1.97 28.58
C ASN A 21 7.12 1.90 27.21
N ASN A 22 6.40 1.73 26.09
CA ASN A 22 6.98 1.82 24.73
C ASN A 22 8.19 0.87 24.49
N ARG A 23 8.34 -0.17 25.32
CA ARG A 23 9.44 -1.14 25.26
C ARG A 23 8.92 -2.45 24.69
N ILE A 24 9.31 -2.77 23.47
CA ILE A 24 8.98 -4.04 22.82
C ILE A 24 9.70 -5.18 23.54
N ARG A 25 8.97 -5.98 24.32
CA ARG A 25 9.48 -7.25 24.87
C ARG A 25 9.31 -8.36 23.82
N ARG A 26 10.39 -8.71 23.12
CA ARG A 26 10.41 -9.89 22.25
C ARG A 26 10.59 -11.14 23.10
N ASP A 27 9.69 -12.13 23.00
CA ASP A 27 9.98 -13.48 23.52
C ASP A 27 11.13 -14.03 22.67
N LYS A 28 12.27 -14.32 23.31
CA LYS A 28 13.48 -14.81 22.63
C LYS A 28 13.29 -16.18 21.95
N ARG A 29 12.17 -16.87 22.22
CA ARG A 29 11.79 -18.15 21.62
C ARG A 29 10.82 -18.02 20.46
N TYR A 30 10.34 -16.81 20.17
CA TYR A 30 9.44 -16.56 19.07
C TYR A 30 10.22 -16.52 17.76
N GLU A 31 10.01 -17.53 16.92
CA GLU A 31 10.48 -17.58 15.54
C GLU A 31 9.25 -17.71 14.63
N GLU A 32 9.21 -16.89 13.58
CA GLU A 32 8.21 -16.95 12.53
C GLU A 32 8.90 -16.83 11.17
N GLU A 33 8.45 -17.62 10.20
CA GLU A 33 8.84 -17.45 8.80
C GLU A 33 7.75 -16.66 8.09
N LEU A 34 8.06 -15.41 7.75
CA LEU A 34 7.16 -14.54 6.99
C LEU A 34 7.69 -14.33 5.58
N LYS A 35 6.80 -14.46 4.60
CA LYS A 35 7.09 -14.03 3.23
C LYS A 35 7.19 -12.51 3.21
N ALA A 36 8.33 -11.97 2.77
CA ALA A 36 8.55 -10.53 2.71
C ALA A 36 8.97 -10.08 1.31
N MET A 37 8.56 -8.88 0.92
CA MET A 37 8.98 -8.23 -0.32
C MET A 37 9.23 -6.74 -0.09
N TYR A 38 10.21 -6.21 -0.81
CA TYR A 38 10.51 -4.79 -0.84
C TYR A 38 10.43 -4.27 -2.28
N ILE A 39 9.71 -3.16 -2.47
CA ILE A 39 9.61 -2.42 -3.73
C ILE A 39 10.33 -1.08 -3.52
N PRO A 40 11.50 -0.86 -4.12
CA PRO A 40 12.21 0.41 -4.00
C PRO A 40 11.55 1.48 -4.88
N ALA A 41 11.74 2.76 -4.52
CA ALA A 41 11.18 3.90 -5.25
C ALA A 41 11.56 3.92 -6.75
N SER A 42 12.76 3.44 -7.08
CA SER A 42 13.28 3.37 -8.45
C SER A 42 12.71 2.24 -9.30
N TYR A 43 12.06 1.22 -8.69
CA TYR A 43 11.62 0.00 -9.37
C TYR A 43 10.15 -0.31 -9.06
N MET A 44 9.27 0.64 -9.36
CA MET A 44 7.83 0.42 -9.21
C MET A 44 7.20 -0.41 -10.36
N SER A 45 8.00 -0.84 -11.35
CA SER A 45 7.59 -1.80 -12.38
C SER A 45 8.06 -3.20 -12.04
N VAL A 46 7.37 -3.85 -11.12
CA VAL A 46 7.62 -5.26 -10.79
C VAL A 46 7.11 -6.14 -11.95
N PRO A 47 7.75 -7.29 -12.27
CA PRO A 47 7.25 -8.17 -13.33
C PRO A 47 5.82 -8.64 -13.06
N VAL A 48 4.85 -7.99 -13.72
CA VAL A 48 3.41 -8.24 -13.49
C VAL A 48 2.97 -9.60 -14.04
N ASN A 49 3.65 -10.08 -15.08
CA ASN A 49 3.28 -11.29 -15.82
C ASN A 49 3.42 -12.55 -14.97
N GLU A 50 4.58 -12.76 -14.34
CA GLU A 50 4.84 -13.94 -13.50
C GLU A 50 3.94 -13.97 -12.27
N ARG A 51 3.68 -12.81 -11.67
CA ARG A 51 2.78 -12.67 -10.52
C ARG A 51 1.35 -12.98 -10.90
N PHE A 52 0.89 -12.45 -12.03
CA PHE A 52 -0.46 -12.72 -12.51
C PHE A 52 -0.61 -14.19 -12.93
N ALA A 53 0.41 -14.80 -13.52
CA ALA A 53 0.39 -16.23 -13.84
C ALA A 53 0.16 -17.09 -12.59
N GLN A 54 0.75 -16.72 -11.44
CA GLN A 54 0.50 -17.42 -10.19
C GLN A 54 -0.95 -17.24 -9.70
N ILE A 55 -1.51 -16.04 -9.81
CA ILE A 55 -2.91 -15.74 -9.45
C ILE A 55 -3.89 -16.58 -10.27
N VAL A 56 -3.64 -16.71 -11.58
CA VAL A 56 -4.43 -17.55 -12.47
C VAL A 56 -4.33 -19.03 -12.08
N LYS A 57 -3.13 -19.51 -11.73
CA LYS A 57 -2.94 -20.89 -11.23
C LYS A 57 -3.76 -21.15 -9.96
N ASP A 58 -3.85 -20.15 -9.09
CA ASP A 58 -4.59 -20.22 -7.83
C ASP A 58 -6.11 -20.02 -8.02
N LYS A 59 -6.59 -19.70 -9.24
CA LYS A 59 -7.98 -19.35 -9.57
C LYS A 59 -8.49 -18.11 -8.81
N LYS A 60 -7.62 -17.11 -8.65
CA LYS A 60 -7.87 -15.90 -7.85
C LYS A 60 -7.97 -14.62 -8.68
N GLU A 61 -7.95 -14.72 -10.01
CA GLU A 61 -8.03 -13.59 -10.94
C GLU A 61 -9.27 -12.72 -10.70
N ASN A 62 -10.41 -13.32 -10.34
CA ASN A 62 -11.65 -12.59 -10.05
C ASN A 62 -11.52 -11.66 -8.83
N GLU A 63 -10.71 -12.00 -7.84
CA GLU A 63 -10.46 -11.14 -6.68
C GLU A 63 -9.68 -9.88 -7.09
N ILE A 64 -8.69 -10.04 -7.99
CA ILE A 64 -7.93 -8.93 -8.55
C ILE A 64 -8.82 -8.05 -9.43
N ILE A 65 -9.62 -8.66 -10.31
CA ILE A 65 -10.56 -7.93 -11.18
C ILE A 65 -11.57 -7.14 -10.33
N ALA A 66 -12.07 -7.71 -9.23
CA ALA A 66 -12.99 -7.02 -8.33
C ALA A 66 -12.33 -5.77 -7.70
N ILE A 67 -11.07 -5.87 -7.28
CA ILE A 67 -10.32 -4.72 -6.76
C ILE A 67 -10.10 -3.68 -7.86
N LEU A 68 -9.70 -4.08 -9.07
CA LEU A 68 -9.48 -3.15 -10.18
C LEU A 68 -10.75 -2.46 -10.66
N LYS A 69 -11.92 -3.12 -10.57
CA LYS A 69 -13.23 -2.52 -10.86
C LYS A 69 -13.61 -1.40 -9.89
N VAL A 70 -13.12 -1.44 -8.64
CA VAL A 70 -13.25 -0.30 -7.71
C VAL A 70 -12.48 0.92 -8.23
N LEU A 71 -11.44 0.69 -9.04
CA LEU A 71 -10.50 1.72 -9.49
C LEU A 71 -10.90 2.29 -10.85
N ASP A 72 -11.23 1.40 -11.79
CA ASP A 72 -11.79 1.73 -13.09
C ASP A 72 -12.95 0.77 -13.37
N PRO A 73 -14.20 1.24 -13.24
CA PRO A 73 -15.40 0.41 -13.46
C PRO A 73 -15.49 -0.20 -14.86
N ARG A 74 -14.71 0.31 -15.82
CA ARG A 74 -14.67 -0.23 -17.20
C ARG A 74 -13.92 -1.54 -17.28
N VAL A 75 -13.07 -1.89 -16.31
CA VAL A 75 -12.33 -3.16 -16.31
C VAL A 75 -13.31 -4.32 -16.27
N ILE A 76 -13.25 -5.20 -17.27
CA ILE A 76 -14.13 -6.38 -17.39
C ILE A 76 -13.40 -7.64 -16.97
N ASP A 77 -12.22 -7.86 -17.55
CA ASP A 77 -11.42 -9.10 -17.47
C ASP A 77 -9.92 -8.80 -17.63
N MET A 78 -9.08 -9.75 -17.25
CA MET A 78 -7.62 -9.71 -17.44
C MET A 78 -7.09 -11.08 -17.84
N GLN A 79 -6.25 -11.12 -18.87
CA GLN A 79 -5.65 -12.37 -19.35
C GLN A 79 -4.17 -12.21 -19.63
N LEU A 80 -3.41 -13.24 -19.29
CA LEU A 80 -2.03 -13.40 -19.71
C LEU A 80 -2.03 -14.22 -21.01
N VAL A 81 -1.65 -13.59 -22.11
CA VAL A 81 -1.49 -14.25 -23.41
C VAL A 81 -0.02 -14.22 -23.76
N ASP A 82 0.58 -15.40 -23.97
CA ASP A 82 2.03 -15.59 -24.07
C ASP A 82 2.77 -14.98 -22.86
N THR A 83 3.37 -13.81 -23.04
CA THR A 83 4.07 -13.05 -21.99
C THR A 83 3.46 -11.67 -21.77
N GLU A 84 2.29 -11.38 -22.32
CA GLU A 84 1.67 -10.05 -22.24
C GLU A 84 0.39 -10.10 -21.41
N LEU A 85 0.33 -9.25 -20.39
CA LEU A 85 -0.87 -9.05 -19.59
C LEU A 85 -1.80 -8.07 -20.31
N LEU A 86 -2.95 -8.59 -20.72
CA LEU A 86 -3.99 -7.86 -21.45
C LEU A 86 -5.19 -7.60 -20.54
N VAL A 87 -5.79 -6.42 -20.65
CA VAL A 87 -6.97 -6.00 -19.90
C VAL A 87 -8.11 -5.75 -20.87
N ASP A 88 -9.29 -6.29 -20.56
CA ASP A 88 -10.52 -6.00 -21.25
C ASP A 88 -11.22 -4.81 -20.58
N ILE A 89 -11.55 -3.79 -21.38
CA ILE A 89 -12.31 -2.61 -20.96
C ILE A 89 -13.55 -2.37 -21.84
N GLY A 90 -14.02 -3.39 -22.57
CA GLY A 90 -15.19 -3.31 -23.45
C GLY A 90 -14.92 -2.72 -24.83
N LEU A 91 -13.66 -2.66 -25.26
CA LEU A 91 -13.27 -2.28 -26.63
C LEU A 91 -13.28 -3.50 -27.57
N SER A 92 -13.06 -3.27 -28.87
CA SER A 92 -13.01 -4.36 -29.87
C SER A 92 -11.88 -5.35 -29.64
N HIS A 93 -10.81 -4.93 -28.95
CA HIS A 93 -9.67 -5.77 -28.57
C HIS A 93 -9.23 -5.46 -27.14
N ARG A 94 -8.66 -6.46 -26.47
CA ARG A 94 -8.00 -6.25 -25.17
C ARG A 94 -6.76 -5.38 -25.35
N LEU A 95 -6.48 -4.57 -24.35
CA LEU A 95 -5.33 -3.66 -24.36
C LEU A 95 -4.21 -4.21 -23.48
N PRO A 96 -2.94 -4.12 -23.92
CA PRO A 96 -1.82 -4.36 -23.02
C PRO A 96 -1.87 -3.46 -21.78
N VAL A 97 -1.53 -3.99 -20.61
CA VAL A 97 -1.41 -3.17 -19.38
C VAL A 97 -0.46 -1.99 -19.59
N ASN A 98 0.56 -2.16 -20.45
CA ASN A 98 1.53 -1.12 -20.79
C ASN A 98 0.91 0.12 -21.45
N VAL A 99 -0.27 0.00 -22.08
CA VAL A 99 -0.97 1.14 -22.70
C VAL A 99 -2.01 1.78 -21.76
N MET A 100 -2.24 1.23 -20.57
CA MET A 100 -3.26 1.73 -19.62
C MET A 100 -2.84 2.99 -18.84
N GLY A 101 -1.76 3.65 -19.23
CA GLY A 101 -1.18 4.77 -18.51
C GLY A 101 -0.41 4.33 -17.26
N ASP A 102 0.59 5.11 -16.87
CA ASP A 102 1.53 4.71 -15.82
C ASP A 102 0.89 4.52 -14.44
N GLY A 103 -0.12 5.32 -14.10
CA GLY A 103 -0.83 5.19 -12.83
C GLY A 103 -1.54 3.83 -12.69
N MET A 104 -2.27 3.40 -13.71
CA MET A 104 -2.95 2.10 -13.70
C MET A 104 -1.94 0.94 -13.67
N ARG A 105 -0.88 1.03 -14.49
CA ARG A 105 0.18 0.02 -14.53
C ARG A 105 0.84 -0.15 -13.16
N LYS A 106 1.19 0.95 -12.49
CA LYS A 106 1.76 0.93 -11.13
C LYS A 106 0.79 0.36 -10.11
N LEU A 107 -0.47 0.75 -10.19
CA LEU A 107 -1.50 0.27 -9.28
C LEU A 107 -1.69 -1.24 -9.40
N ILE A 108 -1.80 -1.78 -10.63
CA ILE A 108 -1.82 -3.22 -10.89
C ILE A 108 -0.57 -3.88 -10.28
N SER A 109 0.62 -3.35 -10.54
CA SER A 109 1.88 -3.86 -9.97
C SER A 109 1.86 -3.95 -8.43
N ILE A 110 1.36 -2.92 -7.75
CA ILE A 110 1.21 -2.90 -6.28
C ILE A 110 0.22 -3.98 -5.83
N ILE A 111 -0.96 -4.07 -6.43
CA ILE A 111 -1.98 -5.05 -6.03
C ILE A 111 -1.52 -6.49 -6.25
N LEU A 112 -0.83 -6.77 -7.36
CA LEU A 112 -0.22 -8.08 -7.61
C LEU A 112 0.90 -8.41 -6.61
N SER A 113 1.64 -7.39 -6.15
CA SER A 113 2.68 -7.54 -5.13
C SER A 113 2.10 -7.81 -3.75
N VAL A 114 0.97 -7.17 -3.40
CA VAL A 114 0.20 -7.48 -2.19
C VAL A 114 -0.25 -8.93 -2.20
N TYR A 115 -0.91 -9.38 -3.28
CA TYR A 115 -1.31 -10.78 -3.41
C TYR A 115 -0.12 -11.73 -3.31
N SER A 116 1.00 -11.38 -3.96
CA SER A 116 2.22 -12.18 -3.87
C SER A 116 2.75 -12.30 -2.44
N CYS A 117 2.44 -11.35 -1.55
CA CYS A 117 2.81 -11.36 -0.13
C CYS A 117 1.62 -11.71 0.77
N LYS A 118 0.68 -12.52 0.27
CA LYS A 118 -0.41 -13.06 1.07
C LYS A 118 0.13 -13.70 2.34
N ASP A 119 -0.50 -13.41 3.48
CA ASP A 119 -0.10 -13.84 4.83
C ASP A 119 1.34 -13.42 5.23
N GLY A 120 1.86 -12.36 4.62
CA GLY A 120 3.22 -11.87 4.81
C GLY A 120 3.33 -10.35 4.87
N VAL A 121 4.50 -9.82 4.51
CA VAL A 121 4.87 -8.42 4.62
C VAL A 121 5.25 -7.83 3.26
N LEU A 122 4.67 -6.69 2.90
CA LEU A 122 5.07 -5.89 1.75
C LEU A 122 5.59 -4.53 2.22
N MET A 123 6.78 -4.17 1.77
CA MET A 123 7.39 -2.87 2.01
C MET A 123 7.49 -2.10 0.68
N ILE A 124 6.96 -0.89 0.61
CA ILE A 124 6.94 -0.06 -0.59
C ILE A 124 7.58 1.28 -0.28
N ASP A 125 8.69 1.57 -0.93
CA ASP A 125 9.31 2.88 -0.83
C ASP A 125 8.69 3.85 -1.84
N GLU A 126 8.42 5.06 -1.38
CA GLU A 126 7.72 6.16 -2.06
C GLU A 126 6.49 5.70 -2.83
N VAL A 127 5.49 5.17 -2.11
CA VAL A 127 4.28 4.57 -2.72
C VAL A 127 3.52 5.52 -3.65
N ASP A 128 3.62 6.82 -3.41
CA ASP A 128 2.99 7.87 -4.19
C ASP A 128 3.83 8.37 -5.39
N ASN A 129 5.05 7.87 -5.57
CA ASN A 129 5.94 8.32 -6.63
C ASN A 129 5.33 8.07 -8.02
N GLY A 130 5.21 9.14 -8.80
CA GLY A 130 4.65 9.15 -10.16
C GLY A 130 3.16 8.84 -10.23
N PHE A 131 2.43 9.02 -9.12
CA PHE A 131 0.98 9.19 -9.13
C PHE A 131 0.65 10.69 -9.07
N HIS A 132 -0.36 11.11 -9.84
CA HIS A 132 -0.90 12.46 -9.72
C HIS A 132 -1.74 12.58 -8.44
N TYR A 133 -1.73 13.72 -7.76
CA TYR A 133 -2.39 13.90 -6.46
C TYR A 133 -3.89 13.50 -6.47
N THR A 134 -4.58 13.72 -7.59
CA THR A 134 -6.00 13.34 -7.77
C THR A 134 -6.24 11.83 -7.68
N THR A 135 -5.21 11.00 -7.86
CA THR A 135 -5.27 9.54 -7.84
C THR A 135 -4.88 8.94 -6.47
N MET A 136 -4.42 9.75 -5.51
CA MET A 136 -4.00 9.25 -4.19
C MET A 136 -5.11 8.53 -3.42
N PRO A 137 -6.36 9.03 -3.36
CA PRO A 137 -7.44 8.29 -2.71
C PRO A 137 -7.67 6.92 -3.35
N LEU A 138 -7.52 6.85 -4.68
CA LEU A 138 -7.70 5.61 -5.43
C LEU A 138 -6.61 4.58 -5.08
N LEU A 139 -5.35 5.02 -5.05
CA LEU A 139 -4.20 4.23 -4.64
C LEU A 139 -4.41 3.63 -3.23
N TRP A 140 -4.77 4.47 -2.26
CA TRP A 140 -4.97 4.02 -0.87
C TRP A 140 -6.15 3.06 -0.73
N LYS A 141 -7.29 3.35 -1.38
CA LYS A 141 -8.46 2.47 -1.35
C LYS A 141 -8.13 1.09 -1.91
N ALA A 142 -7.38 1.03 -3.02
CA ALA A 142 -6.91 -0.22 -3.61
C ALA A 142 -5.99 -0.99 -2.66
N LEU A 143 -4.96 -0.31 -2.14
CA LEU A 143 -3.95 -0.90 -1.28
C LEU A 143 -4.56 -1.46 0.01
N LEU A 144 -5.41 -0.69 0.68
CA LEU A 144 -6.13 -1.10 1.89
C LEU A 144 -7.03 -2.31 1.63
N THR A 145 -7.76 -2.29 0.52
CA THR A 145 -8.67 -3.39 0.14
C THR A 145 -7.89 -4.67 -0.14
N ALA A 146 -6.84 -4.59 -0.96
CA ALA A 146 -6.01 -5.73 -1.28
C ALA A 146 -5.27 -6.28 -0.07
N ALA A 147 -4.69 -5.41 0.77
CA ALA A 147 -3.94 -5.80 1.96
C ALA A 147 -4.83 -6.54 2.96
N LYS A 148 -6.04 -6.01 3.21
CA LYS A 148 -7.02 -6.65 4.08
C LYS A 148 -7.50 -8.00 3.53
N ALA A 149 -7.77 -8.09 2.22
CA ALA A 149 -8.24 -9.32 1.60
C ALA A 149 -7.18 -10.43 1.62
N ASN A 150 -5.90 -10.07 1.52
CA ASN A 150 -4.77 -11.02 1.48
C ASN A 150 -4.06 -11.20 2.82
N ASN A 151 -4.56 -10.57 3.90
CA ASN A 151 -3.90 -10.59 5.20
C ASN A 151 -2.41 -10.20 5.10
N THR A 152 -2.11 -9.23 4.24
CA THR A 152 -0.74 -8.74 4.00
C THR A 152 -0.52 -7.49 4.84
N GLN A 153 0.52 -7.50 5.67
CA GLN A 153 0.98 -6.31 6.36
C GLN A 153 1.74 -5.42 5.39
N VAL A 154 1.44 -4.12 5.35
CA VAL A 154 2.07 -3.21 4.39
C VAL A 154 2.79 -2.09 5.11
N PHE A 155 4.04 -1.84 4.73
CA PHE A 155 4.81 -0.69 5.18
C PHE A 155 5.06 0.15 3.94
N VAL A 156 4.77 1.45 3.99
CA VAL A 156 4.92 2.30 2.81
C VAL A 156 5.59 3.60 3.18
N THR A 157 6.58 4.08 2.43
CA THR A 157 7.10 5.43 2.67
C THR A 157 6.41 6.42 1.76
N SER A 158 6.30 7.67 2.22
CA SER A 158 5.76 8.76 1.42
C SER A 158 6.45 10.06 1.77
N HIS A 159 6.75 10.86 0.76
CA HIS A 159 7.28 12.21 0.92
C HIS A 159 6.24 13.29 0.60
N ASN A 160 5.00 12.91 0.30
CA ASN A 160 3.98 13.76 -0.28
C ASN A 160 2.79 13.92 0.67
N ILE A 161 2.52 15.17 1.07
CA ILE A 161 1.37 15.49 1.93
C ILE A 161 0.04 15.16 1.23
N ASP A 162 -0.02 15.24 -0.10
CA ASP A 162 -1.23 14.89 -0.85
C ASP A 162 -1.51 13.38 -0.81
N SER A 163 -0.47 12.56 -0.64
CA SER A 163 -0.65 11.13 -0.38
C SER A 163 -1.34 10.92 0.97
N LEU A 164 -0.84 11.58 2.03
CA LEU A 164 -1.45 11.49 3.37
C LEU A 164 -2.87 12.06 3.38
N ARG A 165 -3.13 13.18 2.71
CA ARG A 165 -4.48 13.73 2.53
C ARG A 165 -5.39 12.77 1.78
N GLY A 166 -4.87 12.11 0.74
CA GLY A 166 -5.58 11.07 0.01
C GLY A 166 -5.99 9.91 0.91
N LEU A 167 -5.12 9.48 1.82
CA LEU A 167 -5.43 8.45 2.80
C LEU A 167 -6.48 8.93 3.81
N SER A 168 -6.34 10.14 4.37
CA SER A 168 -7.33 10.73 5.29
C SER A 168 -8.72 10.70 4.67
N LYS A 169 -8.84 11.17 3.42
CA LYS A 169 -10.10 11.20 2.67
C LYS A 169 -10.72 9.79 2.51
N VAL A 170 -9.90 8.77 2.23
CA VAL A 170 -10.39 7.39 2.13
C VAL A 170 -10.89 6.88 3.46
N LEU A 171 -10.20 7.18 4.57
CA LEU A 171 -10.58 6.72 5.90
C LEU A 171 -11.79 7.48 6.48
N GLU A 172 -12.03 8.72 6.04
CA GLU A 172 -13.23 9.49 6.39
C GLU A 172 -14.52 8.87 5.83
N GLU A 173 -14.48 8.25 4.65
CA GLU A 173 -15.65 7.57 4.05
C GLU A 173 -16.19 6.46 4.99
N ASP A 174 -17.49 6.47 5.29
CA ASP A 174 -18.11 5.51 6.21
C ASP A 174 -17.96 4.05 5.75
N ASP A 175 -18.05 3.81 4.44
CA ASP A 175 -17.83 2.47 3.84
C ASP A 175 -16.43 1.90 4.15
N ASN A 176 -15.48 2.78 4.44
CA ASN A 176 -14.08 2.49 4.72
C ASN A 176 -13.73 2.58 6.21
N ALA A 177 -14.69 2.88 7.09
CA ALA A 177 -14.45 3.00 8.54
C ALA A 177 -13.76 1.75 9.14
N ARG A 178 -14.03 0.57 8.56
CA ARG A 178 -13.39 -0.72 8.86
C ARG A 178 -11.87 -0.77 8.68
N PHE A 179 -11.26 0.25 8.06
CA PHE A 179 -9.82 0.37 7.89
C PHE A 179 -9.18 1.27 8.95
N ARG A 180 -9.93 2.16 9.64
CA ARG A 180 -9.40 3.14 10.61
C ARG A 180 -8.52 2.48 11.67
N ASN A 181 -8.97 1.34 12.22
CA ASN A 181 -8.22 0.58 13.24
C ASN A 181 -7.08 -0.30 12.68
N LEU A 182 -6.88 -0.32 11.36
CA LEU A 182 -5.84 -1.10 10.69
C LEU A 182 -4.69 -0.21 10.17
N VAL A 183 -4.82 1.10 10.33
CA VAL A 183 -3.88 2.09 9.81
C VAL A 183 -3.21 2.82 10.96
N ALA A 184 -1.90 3.06 10.84
CA ALA A 184 -1.18 3.99 11.69
C ALA A 184 -0.19 4.81 10.86
N ALA A 185 -0.05 6.09 11.18
CA ALA A 185 1.03 6.91 10.65
C ALA A 185 2.19 6.92 11.64
N HIS A 186 3.42 6.93 11.12
CA HIS A 186 4.61 7.03 11.96
C HIS A 186 5.47 8.18 11.44
N LYS A 187 5.74 9.16 12.29
CA LYS A 187 6.73 10.21 12.00
C LYS A 187 8.06 9.79 12.60
N LEU A 188 9.11 9.77 11.77
CA LEU A 188 10.45 9.45 12.22
C LEU A 188 11.27 10.73 12.33
N VAL A 189 11.89 10.96 13.49
CA VAL A 189 12.66 12.17 13.79
C VAL A 189 13.93 11.79 14.55
N ASN A 190 15.07 12.39 14.18
CA ASN A 190 16.28 12.26 14.98
C ASN A 190 16.19 13.21 16.18
N ASP A 191 16.48 12.70 17.38
CA ASP A 191 16.62 13.56 18.56
C ASP A 191 17.93 14.38 18.50
N ALA A 192 18.15 15.22 19.53
CA ALA A 192 19.31 16.09 19.61
C ALA A 192 20.65 15.32 19.61
N ASP A 193 20.63 14.05 20.02
CA ASP A 193 21.79 13.16 20.07
C ASP A 193 21.95 12.33 18.77
N GLY A 194 21.03 12.50 17.81
CA GLY A 194 21.04 11.80 16.53
C GLY A 194 20.37 10.42 16.55
N ASN A 195 19.70 10.03 17.64
CA ASN A 195 18.97 8.76 17.69
C ASN A 195 17.60 8.88 17.00
N LEU A 196 17.24 7.88 16.21
CA LEU A 196 15.96 7.83 15.51
C LEU A 196 14.81 7.52 16.49
N GLN A 197 13.85 8.43 16.57
CA GLN A 197 12.61 8.30 17.35
C GLN A 197 11.42 8.11 16.40
N SER A 198 10.41 7.34 16.83
CA SER A 198 9.15 7.15 16.10
C SER A 198 7.96 7.65 16.90
N PHE A 199 7.17 8.53 16.29
CA PHE A 199 5.91 9.03 16.84
C PHE A 199 4.75 8.39 16.09
N ARG A 200 3.96 7.59 16.79
CA ARG A 200 2.79 6.90 16.22
C ARG A 200 1.56 7.80 16.31
N TYR A 201 0.82 7.88 15.21
CA TYR A 201 -0.51 8.49 15.11
C TYR A 201 -1.49 7.39 14.73
N ASP A 202 -2.49 7.15 15.59
CA ASP A 202 -3.69 6.40 15.18
C ASP A 202 -4.54 7.24 14.21
N TYR A 203 -5.68 6.69 13.77
CA TYR A 203 -6.54 7.37 12.81
C TYR A 203 -6.98 8.75 13.30
N GLU A 204 -7.46 8.86 14.54
CA GLU A 204 -7.96 10.12 15.10
C GLU A 204 -6.87 11.18 15.18
N ALA A 205 -5.69 10.83 15.70
CA ALA A 205 -4.56 11.76 15.78
C ALA A 205 -4.03 12.14 14.40
N PHE A 206 -3.99 11.18 13.46
CA PHE A 206 -3.57 11.41 12.08
C PHE A 206 -4.52 12.35 11.35
N ASP A 207 -5.82 12.06 11.36
CA ASP A 207 -6.84 12.83 10.66
C ASP A 207 -6.95 14.26 11.22
N TYR A 208 -6.92 14.41 12.55
CA TYR A 208 -6.83 15.73 13.18
C TYR A 208 -5.61 16.51 12.67
N SER A 209 -4.45 15.86 12.64
CA SER A 209 -3.21 16.51 12.22
C SER A 209 -3.24 16.94 10.75
N ILE A 210 -3.81 16.12 9.86
CA ILE A 210 -4.01 16.48 8.45
C ILE A 210 -4.95 17.67 8.30
N LYS A 211 -6.06 17.71 9.06
CA LYS A 211 -7.05 18.80 9.01
C LYS A 211 -6.54 20.12 9.56
N GLN A 212 -5.70 20.07 10.60
CA GLN A 212 -5.06 21.23 11.18
C GLN A 212 -3.78 21.64 10.45
N GLU A 213 -3.44 20.98 9.34
CA GLU A 213 -2.22 21.20 8.56
C GLU A 213 -0.94 21.11 9.42
N LEU A 214 -0.97 20.27 10.47
CA LEU A 214 0.20 20.01 11.30
C LEU A 214 1.21 19.18 10.51
N GLU A 215 2.50 19.49 10.68
CA GLU A 215 3.57 18.78 9.99
C GLU A 215 3.77 17.38 10.60
N ILE A 216 3.11 16.39 10.00
CA ILE A 216 3.23 14.96 10.35
C ILE A 216 4.04 14.15 9.33
N ARG A 217 4.54 14.80 8.28
CA ARG A 217 5.50 14.22 7.32
C ARG A 217 6.88 14.10 7.95
#